data_AF-A0A392RRD5-F1
#
_entry.id   AF-A0A392RRD5-F1
#
_cell.length_a   1.000
_cell.length_b   1.000
_cell.length_c   1.000
_cell.angle_alpha   90.00
_cell.angle_beta   90.00
_cell.angle_gamma   90.00
#
_symmetry.space_group_name_H-M   'P 1'
#
loop_
_entity.id
_entity.type
_entity.pdbx_description
1 polymer ?
#
loop_
_entity_poly.entity_id
_entity_poly.type
_entity_poly.pdbx_seq_one_letter_code
_entity_poly.pdbx_strand_id
1 'polypeptide(L)'
;MASVEKGKADKEVGNEEDEIIDSQPLAQALWDVSVPENFKTPHLPVFDGKSDPTEHLMAVGTQTAIIGATKHLKCKLLSGTFKEAALRWYMNLPRNSIEN
;
A
#
# COMPACT_ATOMS: atom_id res chain seq x y z
N MET A 1 14.30 47.85 -25.46
CA MET A 1 13.15 46.92 -25.46
C MET A 1 13.34 45.95 -26.61
N ALA A 2 13.56 44.67 -26.31
CA ALA A 2 13.30 43.53 -27.19
C ALA A 2 13.43 42.28 -26.31
N SER A 3 12.29 41.69 -25.94
CA SER A 3 12.21 40.41 -25.25
C SER A 3 12.77 39.30 -26.14
N VAL A 4 13.62 38.45 -25.57
CA VAL A 4 13.92 37.14 -26.15
C VAL A 4 13.14 36.09 -25.38
N GLU A 5 12.26 35.41 -26.11
CA GLU A 5 11.56 34.20 -25.72
C GLU A 5 12.56 33.07 -25.45
N LYS A 6 12.34 32.29 -24.39
CA LYS A 6 12.58 30.85 -24.46
C LYS A 6 11.64 30.14 -23.49
N GLY A 7 10.49 29.77 -24.01
CA GLY A 7 9.62 28.80 -23.36
C GLY A 7 10.24 27.40 -23.39
N LYS A 8 9.67 26.57 -22.51
CA LYS A 8 9.59 25.12 -22.60
C LYS A 8 10.75 24.33 -21.96
N ALA A 9 10.48 23.90 -20.73
CA ALA A 9 10.90 22.59 -20.24
C ALA A 9 9.62 21.91 -19.73
N ASP A 10 9.03 21.09 -20.58
CA ASP A 10 7.97 20.16 -20.21
C ASP A 10 8.58 19.21 -19.17
N LYS A 11 8.21 19.34 -17.90
CA LYS A 11 8.50 18.31 -16.92
C LYS A 11 7.40 17.27 -17.08
N GLU A 12 7.78 16.20 -17.78
CA GLU A 12 6.98 15.00 -18.00
C GLU A 12 6.43 14.54 -16.65
N VAL A 13 5.12 14.69 -16.46
CA VAL A 13 4.35 13.99 -15.44
C VAL A 13 4.11 12.60 -16.02
N GLY A 14 5.01 11.67 -15.70
CA GLY A 14 4.93 10.30 -16.19
C GLY A 14 5.52 9.36 -15.15
N ASN A 15 4.66 8.47 -14.64
CA ASN A 15 4.98 7.18 -14.03
C ASN A 15 5.55 7.10 -12.60
N GLU A 16 5.23 8.03 -11.70
CA GLU A 16 5.37 7.72 -10.26
C GLU A 16 4.42 6.58 -9.84
N GLU A 17 3.21 6.53 -10.40
CA GLU A 17 2.21 5.48 -10.10
C GLU A 17 2.63 4.11 -10.65
N ASP A 18 3.18 4.05 -11.87
CA ASP A 18 3.69 2.82 -12.49
C ASP A 18 4.94 2.27 -11.78
N GLU A 19 5.86 3.14 -11.33
CA GLU A 19 7.04 2.71 -10.56
C GLU A 19 6.68 2.17 -9.17
N ILE A 20 5.65 2.73 -8.52
CA ILE A 20 5.12 2.22 -7.25
C ILE A 20 4.47 0.84 -7.44
N ILE A 21 3.79 0.62 -8.57
CA ILE A 21 3.18 -0.68 -8.92
C ILE A 21 4.24 -1.74 -9.25
N ASP A 22 5.36 -1.36 -9.86
CA ASP A 22 6.47 -2.29 -10.15
C ASP A 22 7.18 -2.78 -8.88
N SER A 23 7.21 -1.93 -7.84
CA SER A 23 7.83 -2.25 -6.54
C SER A 23 6.89 -2.93 -5.55
N GLN A 24 5.68 -3.33 -5.96
CA GLN A 24 4.68 -3.83 -5.04
C GLN A 24 4.89 -5.32 -4.67
N PRO A 25 5.05 -5.65 -3.38
CA PRO A 25 5.26 -7.04 -2.93
C PRO A 25 4.01 -7.93 -3.04
N LEU A 26 2.82 -7.36 -2.87
CA LEU A 26 1.55 -8.08 -3.01
C LEU A 26 1.35 -8.56 -4.44
N ALA A 27 1.02 -9.85 -4.58
CA ALA A 27 0.56 -10.41 -5.85
C ALA A 27 -0.60 -9.59 -6.42
N GLN A 28 -0.61 -9.42 -7.74
CA GLN A 28 -1.63 -8.63 -8.46
C GLN A 28 -3.07 -8.99 -8.05
N ALA A 29 -3.37 -10.28 -7.87
CA ALA A 29 -4.69 -10.76 -7.44
C ALA A 29 -5.12 -10.25 -6.05
N LEU A 30 -4.17 -9.97 -5.14
CA LEU A 30 -4.46 -9.37 -3.84
C LEU A 30 -4.62 -7.85 -3.94
N TRP A 31 -3.89 -7.23 -4.86
CA TRP A 31 -3.96 -5.78 -5.08
C TRP A 31 -5.23 -5.35 -5.80
N ASP A 32 -5.64 -6.08 -6.84
CA ASP A 32 -6.83 -5.77 -7.64
C ASP A 32 -8.15 -6.08 -6.92
N VAL A 33 -8.09 -6.55 -5.67
CA VAL A 33 -9.31 -6.69 -4.88
C VAL A 33 -10.03 -5.37 -4.77
N SER A 34 -11.25 -5.40 -5.30
CA SER A 34 -12.19 -4.29 -5.23
C SER A 34 -12.55 -4.02 -3.77
N VAL A 35 -12.46 -2.74 -3.42
CA VAL A 35 -12.96 -2.23 -2.16
C VAL A 35 -14.45 -1.94 -2.34
N PRO A 36 -15.35 -2.45 -1.48
CA PRO A 36 -16.79 -2.20 -1.60
C PRO A 36 -17.11 -0.68 -1.64
N GLU A 37 -18.11 -0.25 -2.42
CA GLU A 37 -18.45 1.18 -2.58
C GLU A 37 -18.73 1.91 -1.24
N ASN A 38 -19.29 1.22 -0.24
CA ASN A 38 -19.60 1.78 1.07
C ASN A 38 -18.53 1.46 2.14
N PHE A 39 -17.33 1.10 1.71
CA PHE A 39 -16.26 0.71 2.61
C PHE A 39 -15.77 1.90 3.42
N LYS A 40 -15.99 1.84 4.73
CA LYS A 40 -15.33 2.74 5.68
C LYS A 40 -14.02 2.10 6.09
N THR A 41 -12.91 2.75 5.74
CA THR A 41 -11.59 2.29 6.15
C THR A 41 -11.56 2.16 7.67
N PRO A 42 -11.32 0.96 8.22
CA PRO A 42 -11.25 0.79 9.66
C PRO A 42 -10.02 1.52 10.20
N HIS A 43 -10.09 1.97 11.45
CA HIS A 43 -8.91 2.46 12.14
C HIS A 43 -8.03 1.25 12.51
N LEU A 44 -7.07 0.93 11.64
CA LEU A 44 -6.13 -0.15 11.86
C LEU A 44 -4.93 0.36 12.68
N PRO A 45 -4.39 -0.46 13.60
CA PRO A 45 -3.14 -0.14 14.26
C PRO A 45 -2.01 -0.04 13.23
N VAL A 46 -1.01 0.79 13.54
CA VAL A 46 0.20 0.93 12.71
C VAL A 46 1.30 0.04 13.28
N PHE A 47 2.07 -0.56 12.39
CA PHE A 47 3.22 -1.40 12.73
C PHE A 47 4.51 -0.76 12.22
N ASP A 48 5.37 -0.33 13.14
CA ASP A 48 6.66 0.27 12.84
C ASP A 48 7.82 -0.74 12.85
N GLY A 49 7.55 -1.99 13.25
CA GLY A 49 8.53 -3.08 13.39
C GLY A 49 9.06 -3.27 14.82
N LYS A 50 8.56 -2.52 15.81
CA LYS A 50 9.04 -2.60 17.20
C LYS A 50 8.05 -3.28 18.16
N SER A 51 6.76 -3.25 17.85
CA SER A 51 5.73 -3.95 18.63
C SER A 51 5.70 -5.45 18.32
N ASP A 52 4.96 -6.21 19.12
CA ASP A 52 4.79 -7.66 18.89
C ASP A 52 4.04 -7.91 17.56
N PRO A 53 4.64 -8.65 16.60
CA PRO A 53 4.00 -8.91 15.31
C PRO A 53 2.71 -9.73 15.42
N THR A 54 2.63 -10.62 16.41
CA THR A 54 1.45 -11.49 16.61
C THR A 54 0.28 -10.69 17.15
N GLU A 55 0.52 -9.82 18.12
CA GLU A 55 -0.47 -8.88 18.65
C GLU A 55 -1.00 -7.96 17.55
N HIS A 56 -0.11 -7.41 16.72
CA HIS A 56 -0.49 -6.60 15.56
C HIS A 56 -1.39 -7.37 14.58
N LEU A 57 -0.98 -8.59 14.21
CA LEU A 57 -1.78 -9.46 13.32
C LEU A 57 -3.15 -9.79 13.90
N MET A 58 -3.24 -10.07 15.21
CA MET A 58 -4.51 -10.31 15.89
C MET A 58 -5.41 -9.08 15.88
N ALA A 59 -4.85 -7.89 16.15
CA ALA A 59 -5.60 -6.65 16.17
C ALA A 59 -6.15 -6.29 14.78
N VAL A 60 -5.30 -6.34 13.73
CA VAL A 60 -5.73 -6.12 12.34
C VAL A 60 -6.73 -7.20 11.91
N GLY A 61 -6.47 -8.47 12.24
CA GLY A 61 -7.36 -9.59 11.94
C GLY A 61 -8.75 -9.42 12.54
N THR A 62 -8.84 -8.95 13.78
CA THR A 62 -10.10 -8.67 14.49
C THR A 62 -10.85 -7.52 13.82
N GLN A 63 -10.20 -6.39 13.58
CA GLN A 63 -10.81 -5.22 12.93
C GLN A 63 -11.33 -5.56 11.53
N THR A 64 -10.54 -6.28 10.74
CA THR A 64 -10.92 -6.69 9.39
C THR A 64 -12.02 -7.75 9.37
N ALA A 65 -12.14 -8.59 10.41
CA ALA A 65 -13.25 -9.52 10.56
C ALA A 65 -14.57 -8.78 10.87
N ILE A 66 -14.55 -7.75 11.72
CA ILE A 66 -15.74 -6.96 12.09
C ILE A 66 -16.40 -6.32 10.86
N ILE A 67 -15.59 -5.83 9.92
CA ILE A 67 -16.06 -5.21 8.66
C ILE A 67 -16.33 -6.24 7.55
N GLY A 68 -16.22 -7.54 7.82
CA GLY A 68 -16.47 -8.59 6.83
C GLY A 68 -15.47 -8.62 5.67
N ALA A 69 -14.21 -8.18 5.89
CA ALA A 69 -13.21 -8.17 4.82
C ALA A 69 -12.89 -9.60 4.36
N THR A 70 -12.82 -9.79 3.03
CA THR A 70 -12.40 -11.06 2.42
C THR A 70 -10.91 -11.35 2.72
N LYS A 71 -10.47 -12.61 2.63
CA LYS A 71 -9.07 -13.00 2.88
C LYS A 71 -8.08 -12.12 2.10
N HIS A 72 -8.36 -11.88 0.83
CA HIS A 72 -7.55 -11.05 -0.05
C HIS A 72 -7.57 -9.56 0.36
N LEU A 73 -8.74 -9.02 0.73
CA LEU A 73 -8.85 -7.64 1.23
C LEU A 73 -8.09 -7.46 2.55
N LYS A 74 -8.04 -8.49 3.41
CA LYS A 74 -7.22 -8.45 4.64
C LYS A 74 -5.74 -8.27 4.35
N CYS A 75 -5.20 -8.96 3.33
CA CYS A 75 -3.80 -8.80 2.92
C CYS A 75 -3.50 -7.36 2.46
N LYS A 76 -4.39 -6.78 1.64
CA LYS A 76 -4.27 -5.39 1.15
C LYS A 76 -4.40 -4.36 2.28
N LEU A 77 -5.27 -4.61 3.26
CA LEU A 77 -5.41 -3.75 4.43
C LEU A 77 -4.20 -3.85 5.37
N LEU A 78 -3.68 -5.07 5.58
CA LEU A 78 -2.51 -5.32 6.40
C LEU A 78 -1.26 -4.62 5.86
N SER A 79 -1.01 -4.67 4.56
CA SER A 79 0.12 -3.95 3.96
C SER A 79 0.06 -2.44 4.20
N GLY A 80 -1.15 -1.88 4.27
CA GLY A 80 -1.37 -0.47 4.59
C GLY A 80 -1.07 -0.09 6.05
N THR A 81 -0.82 -1.05 6.93
CA THR A 81 -0.49 -0.80 8.34
C THR A 81 1.00 -0.58 8.59
N PHE A 82 1.86 -0.93 7.64
CA PHE A 82 3.31 -0.84 7.82
C PHE A 82 3.81 0.61 7.75
N LYS A 83 4.70 0.96 8.67
CA LYS A 83 5.37 2.27 8.71
C LYS A 83 6.86 2.09 9.03
N GLU A 84 7.64 3.13 8.78
CA GLU A 84 9.05 3.22 9.17
C GLU A 84 9.88 2.00 8.74
N ALA A 85 10.47 1.27 9.71
CA ALA A 85 11.32 0.12 9.44
C ALA A 85 10.53 -1.03 8.80
N ALA A 86 9.29 -1.27 9.24
CA ALA A 86 8.42 -2.28 8.64
C ALA A 86 8.06 -1.95 7.19
N LEU A 87 7.76 -0.67 6.88
CA LEU A 87 7.46 -0.26 5.51
C LEU A 87 8.69 -0.37 4.60
N ARG A 88 9.87 0.02 5.09
CA ARG A 88 11.12 -0.14 4.33
C ARG A 88 11.45 -1.60 4.05
N TRP A 89 11.25 -2.48 5.03
CA TRP A 89 11.38 -3.91 4.83
C TRP A 89 10.39 -4.42 3.78
N TYR A 90 9.12 -4.04 3.90
CA TYR A 90 8.06 -4.44 2.97
C TYR A 90 8.37 -4.01 1.52
N MET A 91 8.73 -2.75 1.30
CA MET A 91 9.04 -2.24 -0.04
C MET A 91 10.32 -2.81 -0.66
N ASN A 92 11.17 -3.47 0.13
CA ASN A 92 12.37 -4.16 -0.37
C ASN A 92 12.12 -5.64 -0.72
N LEU A 93 10.89 -6.14 -0.55
CA LEU A 93 10.53 -7.49 -0.98
C LEU A 93 10.41 -7.56 -2.51
N PRO A 94 10.69 -8.72 -3.13
CA PRO A 94 10.50 -8.89 -4.57
C PRO A 94 9.03 -8.67 -4.97
N ARG A 95 8.82 -8.18 -6.19
CA ARG A 95 7.49 -8.00 -6.76
C ARG A 95 6.70 -9.31 -6.74
N ASN A 96 5.43 -9.24 -6.37
CA ASN A 96 4.52 -10.40 -6.27
C ASN A 96 5.01 -11.53 -5.35
N SER A 97 5.91 -11.25 -4.40
CA SER A 97 6.42 -12.27 -3.46
C SER A 97 5.41 -12.66 -2.36
N ILE A 98 4.36 -11.88 -2.16
CA ILE A 98 3.31 -12.16 -1.18
C ILE A 98 2.07 -12.65 -1.92
N GLU A 99 1.75 -13.92 -1.73
CA GLU A 99 0.57 -14.61 -2.29
C GLU A 99 -0.30 -15.23 -1.19
N ASN A 100 -1.46 -15.78 -1.55
CA ASN A 100 -2.55 -16.14 -0.64
C ASN A 100 -2.98 -17.61 -0.71
#